data_AF-A0A388LFN8-F1
#
_entry.id   AF-A0A388LFN8-F1
#
_cell.length_a   1.000
_cell.length_b   1.000
_cell.length_c   1.000
_cell.angle_alpha   90.00
_cell.angle_beta   90.00
_cell.angle_gamma   90.00
#
_symmetry.space_group_name_H-M   'P 1'
#
loop_
_entity.id
_entity.type
_entity.pdbx_description
1 polymer ?
#
loop_
_entity_poly.entity_id
_entity_poly.type
_entity_poly.pdbx_seq_one_letter_code
_entity_poly.pdbx_strand_id
1 'polypeptide(L)'
;MATHDKPAFLNLTNFLVTQARNLVEEDELVGLSISNNLAMKEKVLVQLWGAESNFHASLVQRDLVEVTNGDSEKEEEDSLPLTEEEKRFHEKMLAEGRREKLKVMADNQRVEVNKYARNAFLPTVPPRWVESQSRGVQDKLWDLLTFNYVAPIHADSYRFLASLSDDEMKKCNEKALTENTDLCSGDYPLTADNMKLPVVGEFDPSKCVVTNSALSIRGFMGPRVQTAMAELKWIWNVGRPYVKCRCIELQKGDCGKNITWFDHIFWYLLSDLHYLFSEAPSLRARIRAFRVMARSAWRAPVLTSVVFFHIREIMVKMAHNVAIDPSRTPQTILDDPAVLLQKFPKTMAKLILPTRYIRPSERKRRDTPSSGPMNKRSRKGCQTTLEFYIEPPADQAPGAVTSTPPLSTVTTQEDGQGSASSRSTRKRPRGKVSPKVVLFRA
;
A
#
# COMPACT_ATOMS: atom_id res chain seq x y z
N MET A 1 14.01 -28.76 15.80
CA MET A 1 14.24 -29.13 14.39
C MET A 1 12.88 -29.17 13.71
N ALA A 2 12.57 -28.22 12.82
CA ALA A 2 11.32 -28.29 12.04
C ALA A 2 11.46 -29.46 11.05
N THR A 3 10.77 -30.56 11.36
CA THR A 3 10.60 -31.69 10.45
C THR A 3 9.95 -31.15 9.18
N HIS A 4 10.70 -31.16 8.07
CA HIS A 4 10.10 -30.97 6.76
C HIS A 4 9.10 -32.10 6.57
N ASP A 5 7.82 -31.78 6.64
CA ASP A 5 6.73 -32.68 6.25
C ASP A 5 6.84 -32.91 4.74
N LYS A 6 7.63 -33.93 4.38
CA LYS A 6 7.90 -34.34 3.00
C LYS A 6 6.58 -34.62 2.25
N PRO A 7 5.57 -35.31 2.84
CA PRO A 7 4.24 -35.43 2.24
C PRO A 7 3.58 -34.09 1.89
N ALA A 8 3.57 -33.12 2.80
CA ALA A 8 2.95 -31.82 2.54
C ALA A 8 3.65 -31.07 1.40
N PHE A 9 4.99 -31.12 1.34
CA PHE A 9 5.76 -30.51 0.25
C PHE A 9 5.48 -31.19 -1.10
N LEU A 10 5.41 -32.52 -1.13
CA LEU A 10 5.12 -33.27 -2.36
C LEU A 10 3.71 -32.96 -2.87
N ASN A 11 2.71 -32.92 -1.97
CA ASN A 11 1.33 -32.60 -2.33
C ASN A 11 1.18 -31.18 -2.88
N LEU A 12 1.83 -30.20 -2.24
CA LEU A 12 1.86 -28.82 -2.74
C LEU A 12 2.52 -28.76 -4.13
N THR A 13 3.66 -29.44 -4.31
CA THR A 13 4.37 -29.46 -5.59
C THR A 13 3.51 -30.08 -6.70
N ASN A 14 2.87 -31.22 -6.41
CA ASN A 14 1.98 -31.89 -7.36
C ASN A 14 0.75 -31.04 -7.70
N PHE A 15 0.15 -30.37 -6.72
CA PHE A 15 -0.96 -29.44 -6.95
C PHE A 15 -0.53 -28.28 -7.85
N LEU A 16 0.61 -27.64 -7.55
CA LEU A 16 1.11 -26.51 -8.32
C LEU A 16 1.47 -26.91 -9.76
N VAL A 17 2.06 -28.09 -9.96
CA VAL A 17 2.42 -28.57 -11.30
C VAL A 17 1.19 -28.96 -12.12
N THR A 18 0.23 -29.66 -11.53
CA THR A 18 -0.97 -30.11 -12.25
C THR A 18 -1.93 -28.97 -12.56
N GLN A 19 -2.00 -27.96 -11.69
CA GLN A 19 -2.86 -26.78 -11.89
C GLN A 19 -2.16 -25.62 -12.59
N ALA A 20 -0.86 -25.68 -12.85
CA ALA A 20 -0.07 -24.57 -13.39
C ALA A 20 -0.71 -23.90 -14.61
N ARG A 21 -1.22 -24.70 -15.56
CA ARG A 21 -1.87 -24.17 -16.77
C ARG A 21 -3.17 -23.43 -16.46
N ASN A 22 -4.03 -24.02 -15.63
CA ASN A 22 -5.29 -23.38 -15.21
C ASN A 22 -5.02 -22.09 -14.44
N LEU A 23 -3.96 -22.08 -13.61
CA LEU A 23 -3.53 -20.90 -12.86
C LEU A 23 -3.02 -19.79 -13.77
N VAL A 24 -2.26 -20.12 -14.82
CA VAL A 24 -1.81 -19.13 -15.82
C VAL A 24 -2.99 -18.54 -16.58
N GLU A 25 -3.93 -19.38 -17.03
CA GLU A 25 -5.13 -18.92 -17.73
C GLU A 25 -6.03 -18.06 -16.82
N GLU A 26 -6.17 -18.41 -15.53
CA GLU A 26 -6.83 -17.58 -14.51
C GLU A 26 -6.09 -16.26 -14.30
N ASP A 27 -4.76 -16.28 -14.19
CA ASP A 27 -3.95 -15.07 -13.96
C ASP A 27 -3.96 -14.12 -15.17
N GLU A 28 -4.05 -14.64 -16.40
CA GLU A 28 -4.28 -13.83 -17.61
C GLU A 28 -5.66 -13.15 -17.56
N LEU A 29 -6.72 -13.90 -17.24
CA LEU A 29 -8.07 -13.39 -17.13
C LEU A 29 -8.21 -12.35 -15.99
N VAL A 30 -7.56 -12.62 -14.86
CA VAL A 30 -7.39 -11.67 -13.76
C VAL A 30 -6.65 -10.45 -14.28
N GLY A 31 -5.51 -10.58 -14.95
CA GLY A 31 -4.75 -9.44 -15.50
C GLY A 31 -5.59 -8.50 -16.39
N LEU A 32 -6.47 -9.07 -17.20
CA LEU A 32 -7.36 -8.32 -18.10
C LEU A 32 -8.54 -7.63 -17.37
N SER A 33 -9.09 -8.26 -16.33
CA SER A 33 -10.27 -7.77 -15.60
C SER A 33 -9.95 -6.94 -14.36
N ILE A 34 -8.79 -7.18 -13.75
CA ILE A 34 -8.42 -6.67 -12.44
C ILE A 34 -8.22 -5.17 -12.49
N SER A 35 -7.61 -4.62 -13.54
CA SER A 35 -7.35 -3.17 -13.60
C SER A 35 -8.64 -2.36 -13.50
N ASN A 36 -9.70 -2.79 -14.20
CA ASN A 36 -11.00 -2.13 -14.17
C ASN A 36 -11.80 -2.44 -12.92
N ASN A 37 -11.85 -3.71 -12.52
CA ASN A 37 -12.56 -4.11 -11.32
C ASN A 37 -11.98 -3.41 -10.07
N LEU A 38 -10.66 -3.33 -9.96
CA LEU A 38 -9.98 -2.58 -8.91
C LEU A 38 -10.29 -1.10 -9.01
N ALA A 39 -10.16 -0.49 -10.20
CA ALA A 39 -10.39 0.94 -10.36
C ALA A 39 -11.83 1.33 -9.96
N MET A 40 -12.80 0.46 -10.24
CA MET A 40 -14.19 0.64 -9.80
C MET A 40 -14.38 0.45 -8.29
N LYS A 41 -13.77 -0.58 -7.69
CA LYS A 41 -13.79 -0.78 -6.23
C LYS A 41 -13.10 0.36 -5.48
N GLU A 42 -11.99 0.84 -6.02
CA GLU A 42 -11.26 1.99 -5.52
C GLU A 42 -12.13 3.26 -5.61
N LYS A 43 -12.80 3.48 -6.76
CA LYS A 43 -13.75 4.59 -6.95
C LYS A 43 -14.81 4.64 -5.84
N VAL A 44 -15.40 3.51 -5.47
CA VAL A 44 -16.39 3.44 -4.37
C VAL A 44 -15.80 4.01 -3.08
N LEU A 45 -14.60 3.57 -2.69
CA LEU A 45 -13.94 4.07 -1.48
C LEU A 45 -13.56 5.56 -1.59
N VAL A 46 -13.04 6.01 -2.74
CA VAL A 46 -12.73 7.43 -2.99
C VAL A 46 -13.96 8.31 -2.81
N GLN A 47 -15.09 7.88 -3.37
CA GLN A 47 -16.36 8.60 -3.31
C GLN A 47 -16.92 8.65 -1.88
N LEU A 48 -16.84 7.54 -1.14
CA LEU A 48 -17.23 7.50 0.28
C LEU A 48 -16.41 8.47 1.15
N TRP A 49 -15.16 8.70 0.76
CA TRP A 49 -14.26 9.66 1.41
C TRP A 49 -14.41 11.10 0.91
N GLY A 50 -15.32 11.35 -0.04
CA GLY A 50 -15.44 12.65 -0.69
C GLY A 50 -14.13 13.14 -1.31
N ALA A 51 -13.20 12.22 -1.61
CA ALA A 51 -11.89 12.54 -2.15
C ALA A 51 -12.02 12.84 -3.65
N GLU A 52 -11.39 13.92 -4.11
CA GLU A 52 -11.36 14.26 -5.52
C GLU A 52 -10.23 13.51 -6.22
N SER A 53 -10.53 12.86 -7.34
CA SER A 53 -9.55 12.17 -8.15
C SER A 53 -9.96 12.21 -9.61
N ASN A 54 -9.20 12.94 -10.42
CA ASN A 54 -9.45 13.07 -11.87
C ASN A 54 -9.51 11.70 -12.56
N PHE A 55 -8.65 10.76 -12.13
CA PHE A 55 -8.68 9.38 -12.62
C PHE A 55 -10.02 8.69 -12.34
N HIS A 56 -10.54 8.78 -11.11
CA HIS A 56 -11.79 8.11 -10.74
C HIS A 56 -13.04 8.84 -11.26
N ALA A 57 -12.94 10.14 -11.53
CA ALA A 57 -14.01 10.94 -12.12
C ALA A 57 -14.33 10.50 -13.55
N SER A 58 -13.32 10.15 -14.35
CA SER A 58 -13.49 9.66 -15.73
C SER A 58 -13.94 8.20 -15.83
N LEU A 59 -13.85 7.43 -14.73
CA LEU A 59 -14.35 6.06 -14.71
C LEU A 59 -15.88 6.12 -14.75
N VAL A 60 -16.49 5.95 -15.92
CA VAL A 60 -17.93 5.73 -16.00
C VAL A 60 -18.19 4.31 -15.52
N GLN A 61 -19.11 4.15 -14.57
CA GLN A 61 -19.73 2.84 -14.35
C GLN A 61 -20.52 2.59 -15.62
N ARG A 62 -19.86 2.04 -16.65
CA ARG A 62 -20.60 1.27 -17.62
C ARG A 62 -21.16 0.18 -16.74
N ASP A 63 -22.45 0.28 -16.44
CA ASP A 63 -23.19 -0.88 -16.03
C ASP A 63 -22.66 -1.99 -16.93
N LEU A 64 -22.19 -3.07 -16.31
CA LEU A 64 -22.14 -4.34 -16.99
C LEU A 64 -23.62 -4.65 -17.28
N VAL A 65 -24.23 -3.88 -18.19
CA VAL A 65 -25.46 -4.18 -18.88
C VAL A 65 -25.09 -5.47 -19.57
N GLU A 66 -25.46 -6.55 -18.91
CA GLU A 66 -25.75 -7.82 -19.54
C GLU A 66 -24.84 -8.16 -20.73
N VAL A 67 -23.54 -8.40 -20.47
CA VAL A 67 -22.83 -9.41 -21.28
C VAL A 67 -23.43 -10.80 -21.01
N THR A 68 -24.42 -10.90 -20.12
CA THR A 68 -25.27 -12.07 -19.93
C THR A 68 -26.51 -12.17 -20.81
N ASN A 69 -26.98 -11.18 -21.59
CA ASN A 69 -28.22 -11.37 -22.38
C ASN A 69 -28.36 -10.57 -23.70
N GLY A 70 -27.39 -9.74 -24.11
CA GLY A 70 -27.57 -8.86 -25.30
C GLY A 70 -27.14 -9.42 -26.66
N ASP A 71 -26.14 -10.31 -26.69
CA ASP A 71 -25.66 -11.02 -27.89
C ASP A 71 -25.78 -12.55 -27.70
N SER A 72 -26.77 -12.97 -26.91
CA SER A 72 -27.47 -14.20 -27.27
C SER A 72 -28.31 -13.79 -28.48
N GLU A 73 -27.67 -13.78 -29.65
CA GLU A 73 -28.39 -14.27 -30.82
C GLU A 73 -29.00 -15.58 -30.34
N LYS A 74 -30.32 -15.53 -30.15
CA LYS A 74 -31.15 -16.71 -30.12
C LYS A 74 -30.86 -17.44 -31.44
N GLU A 75 -29.83 -18.26 -31.48
CA GLU A 75 -29.85 -19.48 -32.28
C GLU A 75 -30.81 -20.46 -31.57
N GLU A 76 -32.08 -20.04 -31.44
CA GLU A 76 -33.19 -20.97 -31.56
C GLU A 76 -33.32 -21.22 -33.07
N GLU A 77 -32.57 -22.19 -33.62
CA GLU A 77 -32.93 -23.00 -34.80
C GLU A 77 -31.69 -23.70 -35.39
N ASP A 78 -31.12 -24.67 -34.67
CA ASP A 78 -30.70 -25.96 -35.26
C ASP A 78 -30.04 -26.82 -34.17
N SER A 79 -30.87 -27.37 -33.28
CA SER A 79 -30.42 -28.26 -32.22
C SER A 79 -30.06 -29.64 -32.77
N LEU A 80 -29.01 -29.73 -33.60
CA LEU A 80 -28.32 -30.99 -33.77
C LEU A 80 -27.70 -31.36 -32.41
N PRO A 81 -27.90 -32.60 -31.91
CA PRO A 81 -27.33 -33.01 -30.64
C PRO A 81 -25.81 -33.03 -30.77
N LEU A 82 -25.16 -31.98 -30.26
CA LEU A 82 -23.71 -31.89 -30.16
C LEU A 82 -23.19 -33.01 -29.28
N THR A 83 -22.19 -33.73 -29.77
CA THR A 83 -21.40 -34.67 -28.97
C THR A 83 -20.68 -33.94 -27.84
N GLU A 84 -20.28 -34.66 -26.80
CA GLU A 84 -19.54 -34.08 -25.66
C GLU A 84 -18.22 -33.42 -26.09
N GLU A 85 -17.63 -33.87 -27.19
CA GLU A 85 -16.41 -33.28 -27.76
C GLU A 85 -16.69 -31.94 -28.44
N GLU A 86 -17.79 -31.84 -29.19
CA GLU A 86 -18.23 -30.60 -29.84
C GLU A 86 -18.69 -29.54 -28.83
N LYS A 87 -19.36 -29.95 -27.74
CA LYS A 87 -19.70 -29.03 -26.64
C LYS A 87 -18.46 -28.41 -26.01
N ARG A 88 -17.43 -29.22 -25.72
CA ARG A 88 -16.15 -28.72 -25.18
C ARG A 88 -15.44 -27.79 -26.15
N PHE A 89 -15.49 -28.09 -27.45
CA PHE A 89 -14.91 -27.23 -28.47
C PHE A 89 -15.65 -25.88 -28.56
N HIS A 90 -16.99 -25.90 -28.53
CA HIS A 90 -17.82 -24.70 -28.55
C HIS A 90 -17.58 -23.83 -27.30
N GLU A 91 -17.55 -24.42 -26.11
CA GLU A 91 -17.22 -23.72 -24.86
C GLU A 91 -15.83 -23.08 -24.92
N LYS A 92 -14.84 -23.79 -25.48
CA LYS A 92 -13.49 -23.28 -25.68
C LYS A 92 -13.46 -22.08 -26.64
N MET A 93 -14.16 -22.16 -27.76
CA MET A 93 -14.27 -21.05 -28.73
C MET A 93 -14.93 -19.82 -28.12
N LEU A 94 -16.03 -19.99 -27.37
CA LEU A 94 -16.67 -18.88 -26.65
C LEU A 94 -15.75 -18.29 -25.58
N ALA A 95 -14.99 -19.12 -24.86
CA ALA A 95 -14.04 -18.65 -23.86
C ALA A 95 -12.89 -17.85 -24.49
N GLU A 96 -12.40 -18.27 -25.66
CA GLU A 96 -11.36 -17.57 -26.44
C GLU A 96 -11.88 -16.23 -26.97
N GLY A 97 -13.08 -16.19 -27.55
CA GLY A 97 -13.72 -14.94 -27.98
C GLY A 97 -13.96 -13.95 -26.83
N ARG A 98 -14.37 -14.43 -25.65
CA ARG A 98 -14.46 -13.59 -24.43
C ARG A 98 -13.08 -13.05 -24.02
N ARG A 99 -12.03 -13.86 -24.08
CA ARG A 99 -10.65 -13.47 -23.75
C ARG A 99 -10.13 -12.38 -24.68
N GLU A 100 -10.38 -12.51 -25.99
CA GLU A 100 -9.95 -11.53 -26.98
C GLU A 100 -10.70 -10.20 -26.84
N LYS A 101 -12.02 -10.23 -26.62
CA LYS A 101 -12.80 -9.03 -26.30
C LYS A 101 -12.25 -8.31 -25.05
N LEU A 102 -11.95 -9.05 -23.98
CA LEU A 102 -11.34 -8.48 -22.76
C LEU A 102 -9.96 -7.88 -23.02
N LYS A 103 -9.15 -8.51 -23.86
CA LYS A 103 -7.82 -8.00 -24.26
C LYS A 103 -7.93 -6.66 -25.00
N VAL A 104 -8.80 -6.58 -26.00
CA VAL A 104 -9.06 -5.34 -26.74
C VAL A 104 -9.58 -4.23 -25.82
N MET A 105 -10.49 -4.55 -24.90
CA MET A 105 -10.97 -3.59 -23.89
C MET A 105 -9.86 -3.10 -22.96
N ALA A 106 -8.98 -4.01 -22.51
CA ALA A 106 -7.86 -3.67 -21.64
C ALA A 106 -6.84 -2.77 -22.36
N ASP A 107 -6.51 -3.09 -23.62
CA ASP A 107 -5.58 -2.31 -24.43
C ASP A 107 -6.13 -0.91 -24.73
N ASN A 108 -7.43 -0.79 -25.05
CA ASN A 108 -8.10 0.49 -25.25
C ASN A 108 -8.18 1.35 -23.97
N GLN A 109 -8.07 0.73 -22.80
CA GLN A 109 -8.15 1.39 -21.50
C GLN A 109 -6.80 1.56 -20.80
N ARG A 110 -5.71 1.08 -21.41
CA ARG A 110 -4.33 1.43 -21.04
C ARG A 110 -4.06 2.90 -21.40
N VAL A 111 -4.76 3.81 -20.72
CA VAL A 111 -4.26 5.17 -20.59
C VAL A 111 -3.02 5.05 -19.71
N GLU A 112 -1.84 5.33 -20.27
CA GLU A 112 -0.60 5.46 -19.51
C GLU A 112 -0.72 6.65 -18.55
N VAL A 113 -1.39 6.43 -17.42
CA VAL A 113 -1.45 7.42 -16.36
C VAL A 113 -0.15 7.30 -15.57
N ASN A 114 0.63 8.38 -15.57
CA ASN A 114 1.84 8.52 -14.75
C ASN A 114 1.62 7.98 -13.33
N LYS A 115 2.56 7.19 -12.78
CA LYS A 115 2.50 6.64 -11.40
C LYS A 115 2.23 7.69 -10.31
N TYR A 116 2.62 8.94 -10.54
CA TYR A 116 2.36 10.07 -9.63
C TYR A 116 0.94 10.66 -9.81
N ALA A 117 0.34 10.50 -11.00
CA ALA A 117 -1.02 10.94 -11.31
C ALA A 117 -2.06 9.86 -11.00
N ARG A 118 -1.72 8.58 -11.15
CA ARG A 118 -2.55 7.45 -10.76
C ARG A 118 -2.51 7.33 -9.24
N ASN A 119 -3.48 7.93 -8.57
CA ASN A 119 -3.64 7.90 -7.12
C ASN A 119 -4.09 6.52 -6.58
N ALA A 120 -3.73 5.42 -7.25
CA ALA A 120 -4.10 4.06 -6.90
C ALA A 120 -3.74 3.74 -5.45
N PHE A 121 -4.73 3.46 -4.60
CA PHE A 121 -4.51 3.13 -3.19
C PHE A 121 -5.13 1.83 -2.71
N LEU A 122 -6.01 1.19 -3.48
CA LEU A 122 -6.64 -0.07 -3.09
C LEU A 122 -5.97 -1.29 -3.76
N PRO A 123 -5.14 -2.05 -3.05
CA PRO A 123 -4.50 -3.27 -3.50
C PRO A 123 -5.35 -4.46 -3.06
N THR A 124 -6.61 -4.52 -3.47
CA THR A 124 -7.41 -5.76 -3.39
C THR A 124 -7.01 -6.71 -4.53
N VAL A 125 -5.72 -6.77 -4.84
CA VAL A 125 -5.16 -7.57 -5.92
C VAL A 125 -4.73 -8.93 -5.38
N PRO A 126 -4.93 -10.02 -6.14
CA PRO A 126 -4.35 -11.30 -5.80
C PRO A 126 -2.81 -11.19 -5.72
N PRO A 127 -2.17 -11.85 -4.74
CA PRO A 127 -0.71 -11.88 -4.63
C PRO A 127 -0.02 -12.34 -5.92
N ARG A 128 -0.59 -13.32 -6.64
CA ARG A 128 -0.05 -13.80 -7.93
C ARG A 128 0.01 -12.71 -8.99
N TRP A 129 -0.98 -11.82 -9.02
CA TRP A 129 -0.94 -10.68 -9.92
C TRP A 129 0.22 -9.74 -9.57
N VAL A 130 0.44 -9.47 -8.27
CA VAL A 130 1.57 -8.64 -7.82
C VAL A 130 2.91 -9.28 -8.19
N GLU A 131 3.04 -10.61 -8.02
CA GLU A 131 4.22 -11.36 -8.47
C GLU A 131 4.44 -11.23 -9.98
N SER A 132 3.40 -11.40 -10.79
CA SER A 132 3.49 -11.23 -12.25
C SER A 132 3.93 -9.81 -12.63
N GLN A 133 3.37 -8.79 -11.98
CA GLN A 133 3.78 -7.40 -12.21
C GLN A 133 5.19 -7.10 -11.71
N SER A 134 5.66 -7.75 -10.62
CA SER A 134 6.99 -7.51 -10.07
C SER A 134 8.08 -7.89 -11.07
N ARG A 135 7.87 -8.96 -11.84
CA ARG A 135 8.82 -9.38 -12.88
C ARG A 135 9.05 -8.30 -13.94
N GLY A 136 8.01 -7.54 -14.29
CA GLY A 136 8.11 -6.41 -15.22
C GLY A 136 8.96 -5.24 -14.70
N VAL A 137 9.17 -5.17 -13.38
CA VAL A 137 10.00 -4.16 -12.70
C VAL A 137 11.21 -4.78 -11.98
N GLN A 138 11.71 -5.92 -12.47
CA GLN A 138 12.89 -6.62 -11.90
C GLN A 138 12.76 -6.85 -10.38
N ASP A 139 11.56 -7.21 -9.93
CA ASP A 139 11.17 -7.46 -8.53
C ASP A 139 11.30 -6.26 -7.58
N LYS A 140 11.61 -5.06 -8.09
CA LYS A 140 11.60 -3.81 -7.34
C LYS A 140 10.15 -3.34 -7.19
N LEU A 141 9.41 -3.95 -6.27
CA LEU A 141 7.98 -3.64 -6.05
C LEU A 141 7.68 -2.16 -5.76
N TRP A 142 8.67 -1.39 -5.29
CA TRP A 142 8.54 0.05 -5.10
C TRP A 142 8.55 0.86 -6.40
N ASP A 143 8.86 0.24 -7.54
CA ASP A 143 8.77 0.85 -8.88
C ASP A 143 7.41 0.60 -9.56
N LEU A 144 6.53 -0.20 -8.95
CA LEU A 144 5.16 -0.36 -9.40
C LEU A 144 4.37 0.96 -9.32
N LEU A 145 3.25 1.02 -10.04
CA LEU A 145 2.36 2.18 -10.11
C LEU A 145 1.86 2.69 -8.75
N THR A 146 1.86 1.83 -7.73
CA THR A 146 1.52 2.22 -6.36
C THR A 146 2.37 1.52 -5.33
N PHE A 147 2.79 2.28 -4.31
CA PHE A 147 3.50 1.77 -3.14
C PHE A 147 2.61 0.93 -2.21
N ASN A 148 1.30 0.86 -2.48
CA ASN A 148 0.33 0.21 -1.60
C ASN A 148 0.26 -1.32 -1.79
N TYR A 149 0.77 -1.88 -2.89
CA TYR A 149 0.82 -3.33 -3.04
C TYR A 149 1.66 -3.97 -1.93
N VAL A 150 1.17 -5.05 -1.35
CA VAL A 150 1.94 -5.88 -0.42
C VAL A 150 2.72 -6.89 -1.24
N ALA A 151 3.98 -7.13 -0.86
CA ALA A 151 4.76 -8.18 -1.51
C ALA A 151 4.02 -9.52 -1.43
N PRO A 152 4.13 -10.39 -2.45
CA PRO A 152 3.42 -11.67 -2.49
C PRO A 152 4.10 -12.72 -1.59
N ILE A 153 4.22 -12.40 -0.30
CA ILE A 153 4.84 -13.24 0.73
C ILE A 153 3.77 -13.57 1.78
N HIS A 154 3.39 -14.85 1.83
CA HIS A 154 2.41 -15.33 2.80
C HIS A 154 3.01 -15.40 4.22
N ALA A 155 2.17 -15.33 5.25
CA ALA A 155 2.59 -15.56 6.64
C ALA A 155 3.35 -16.89 6.81
N ASP A 156 2.91 -17.95 6.13
CA ASP A 156 3.59 -19.26 6.15
C ASP A 156 4.95 -19.26 5.43
N SER A 157 5.12 -18.39 4.43
CA SER A 157 6.43 -18.20 3.78
C SER A 157 7.41 -17.58 4.77
N TYR A 158 7.00 -16.56 5.53
CA TYR A 158 7.79 -16.02 6.63
C TYR A 158 8.08 -17.07 7.70
N ARG A 159 7.07 -17.84 8.11
CA ARG A 159 7.20 -18.96 9.05
C ARG A 159 8.28 -19.94 8.59
N PHE A 160 8.25 -20.35 7.32
CA PHE A 160 9.21 -21.28 6.74
C PHE A 160 10.64 -20.71 6.71
N LEU A 161 10.79 -19.47 6.23
CA LEU A 161 12.07 -18.81 6.04
C LEU A 161 12.76 -18.55 7.39
N ALA A 162 12.03 -17.99 8.34
CA ALA A 162 12.54 -17.64 9.67
C ALA A 162 12.30 -18.72 10.74
N SER A 163 11.79 -19.90 10.36
CA SER A 163 11.53 -21.01 11.30
C SER A 163 10.76 -20.54 12.54
N LEU A 164 9.65 -19.84 12.31
CA LEU A 164 8.79 -19.35 13.38
C LEU A 164 8.01 -20.51 14.00
N SER A 165 7.87 -20.51 15.33
CA SER A 165 7.05 -21.48 16.05
C SER A 165 5.56 -21.16 15.94
N ASP A 166 4.70 -22.15 16.24
CA ASP A 166 3.25 -21.92 16.32
C ASP A 166 2.89 -20.85 17.35
N ASP A 167 3.60 -20.81 18.49
CA ASP A 167 3.41 -19.80 19.52
C ASP A 167 3.77 -18.40 19.01
N GLU A 168 4.83 -18.26 18.22
CA GLU A 168 5.19 -16.97 17.61
C GLU A 168 4.16 -16.55 16.57
N MET A 169 3.66 -17.46 15.74
CA MET A 169 2.59 -17.17 14.78
C MET A 169 1.30 -16.75 15.49
N LYS A 170 0.92 -17.45 16.56
CA LYS A 170 -0.24 -17.11 17.39
C LYS A 170 -0.09 -15.73 18.02
N LYS A 171 1.08 -15.42 18.60
CA LYS A 171 1.39 -14.09 19.15
C LYS A 171 1.33 -12.99 18.08
N CYS A 172 1.78 -13.28 16.85
CA CYS A 172 1.67 -12.31 15.75
C CYS A 172 0.20 -12.04 15.40
N ASN A 173 -0.63 -13.08 15.31
CA ASN A 173 -2.06 -12.94 15.08
C ASN A 173 -2.76 -12.17 16.22
N GLU A 174 -2.47 -12.50 17.48
CA GLU A 174 -2.99 -11.77 18.64
C GLU A 174 -2.57 -10.29 18.60
N LYS A 175 -1.30 -10.01 18.31
CA LYS A 175 -0.79 -8.64 18.19
C LYS A 175 -1.47 -7.88 17.06
N ALA A 176 -1.78 -8.52 15.93
CA ALA A 176 -2.50 -7.91 14.81
C ALA A 176 -3.93 -7.46 15.15
N LEU A 177 -4.55 -8.09 16.17
CA LEU A 177 -5.87 -7.72 16.69
C LEU A 177 -5.79 -6.54 17.68
N THR A 178 -4.59 -6.17 18.12
CA THR A 178 -4.33 -5.00 18.98
C THR A 178 -3.87 -3.79 18.16
N GLU A 179 -4.05 -2.58 18.70
CA GLU A 179 -3.50 -1.36 18.08
C GLU A 179 -1.99 -1.17 18.30
N ASN A 180 -1.27 -2.20 18.76
CA ASN A 180 0.15 -2.10 19.03
C ASN A 180 0.94 -2.13 17.70
N THR A 181 1.46 -0.97 17.30
CA THR A 181 2.32 -0.81 16.12
C THR A 181 3.81 -0.80 16.46
N ASP A 182 4.21 -1.27 17.64
CA ASP A 182 5.61 -1.39 18.03
C ASP A 182 6.22 -2.63 17.38
N LEU A 183 7.55 -2.64 17.26
CA LEU A 183 8.27 -3.83 16.81
C LEU A 183 7.92 -5.01 17.73
N CYS A 184 7.82 -6.20 17.15
CA CYS A 184 7.81 -7.41 17.96
C CYS A 184 9.07 -7.40 18.83
N SER A 185 8.93 -7.68 20.13
CA SER A 185 10.02 -7.69 21.11
C SER A 185 10.40 -9.12 21.49
N GLY A 186 11.66 -9.35 21.85
CA GLY A 186 12.18 -10.64 22.30
C GLY A 186 13.71 -10.65 22.34
N ASP A 187 14.30 -11.84 22.40
CA ASP A 187 15.75 -12.04 22.47
C ASP A 187 16.41 -11.91 21.08
N TYR A 188 16.11 -10.83 20.38
CA TYR A 188 16.62 -10.57 19.03
C TYR A 188 16.88 -9.07 18.81
N PRO A 189 17.73 -8.72 17.82
CA PRO A 189 18.08 -7.34 17.52
C PRO A 189 16.87 -6.42 17.26
N LEU A 190 16.86 -5.27 17.93
CA LEU A 190 15.86 -4.20 17.73
C LEU A 190 16.45 -2.87 17.24
N THR A 191 17.79 -2.74 17.25
CA THR A 191 18.49 -1.53 16.81
C THR A 191 19.03 -1.71 15.40
N ALA A 192 19.18 -0.60 14.66
CA ALA A 192 19.72 -0.62 13.30
C ALA A 192 21.09 -1.28 13.22
N ASP A 193 21.96 -1.01 14.19
CA ASP A 193 23.34 -1.54 14.23
C ASP A 193 23.37 -3.06 14.43
N ASN A 194 22.41 -3.61 15.19
CA ASN A 194 22.33 -5.04 15.46
C ASN A 194 21.55 -5.81 14.38
N MET A 195 20.54 -5.18 13.76
CA MET A 195 19.76 -5.82 12.68
C MET A 195 20.57 -5.97 11.39
N LYS A 196 21.54 -5.09 11.13
CA LYS A 196 22.36 -5.08 9.90
C LYS A 196 21.48 -5.16 8.65
N LEU A 197 20.47 -4.29 8.57
CA LEU A 197 19.61 -4.20 7.40
C LEU A 197 20.42 -3.68 6.20
N PRO A 198 20.12 -4.13 4.98
CA PRO A 198 20.86 -3.73 3.80
C PRO A 198 20.67 -2.24 3.53
N VAL A 199 21.71 -1.61 2.99
CA VAL A 199 21.66 -0.21 2.58
C VAL A 199 20.91 -0.17 1.25
N VAL A 200 19.69 0.36 1.25
CA VAL A 200 18.82 0.32 0.05
C VAL A 200 19.48 1.04 -1.14
N GLY A 201 20.31 2.04 -0.87
CA GLY A 201 21.05 2.79 -1.89
C GLY A 201 21.99 1.95 -2.76
N GLU A 202 22.48 0.80 -2.29
CA GLU A 202 23.43 -0.01 -3.09
C GLU A 202 22.73 -0.90 -4.14
N PHE A 203 21.40 -1.07 -4.08
CA PHE A 203 20.60 -1.67 -5.17
C PHE A 203 19.53 -0.74 -5.78
N ASP A 204 19.33 0.45 -5.21
CA ASP A 204 18.46 1.50 -5.75
C ASP A 204 19.16 2.88 -5.65
N PRO A 205 19.72 3.39 -6.77
CA PRO A 205 20.41 4.69 -6.79
C PRO A 205 19.53 5.88 -6.37
N SER A 206 18.21 5.73 -6.41
CA SER A 206 17.29 6.77 -5.94
C SER A 206 17.31 6.92 -4.41
N LYS A 207 17.91 5.97 -3.68
CA LYS A 207 17.91 5.89 -2.21
C LYS A 207 19.25 6.34 -1.61
N CYS A 208 19.33 6.28 -0.29
CA CYS A 208 20.51 6.75 0.44
C CYS A 208 21.57 5.65 0.54
N VAL A 209 22.82 5.99 0.20
CA VAL A 209 24.03 5.15 0.36
C VAL A 209 24.88 5.53 1.58
N VAL A 210 24.56 6.64 2.25
CA VAL A 210 25.46 7.30 3.21
C VAL A 210 25.40 6.68 4.62
N THR A 211 24.28 6.05 4.97
CA THR A 211 24.03 5.54 6.32
C THR A 211 23.30 4.22 6.27
N ASN A 212 23.57 3.38 7.26
CA ASN A 212 22.79 2.17 7.50
C ASN A 212 21.30 2.45 7.62
N SER A 213 20.55 1.47 7.16
CA SER A 213 19.10 1.39 7.21
C SER A 213 18.59 1.14 8.63
N ALA A 214 17.63 1.94 9.08
CA ALA A 214 16.85 1.70 10.30
C ALA A 214 15.45 1.19 9.94
N LEU A 215 14.96 0.24 10.72
CA LEU A 215 13.57 -0.21 10.64
C LEU A 215 12.67 0.72 11.43
N SER A 216 11.49 0.97 10.91
CA SER A 216 10.41 1.67 11.60
C SER A 216 9.08 1.08 11.18
N ILE A 217 8.06 1.28 12.00
CA ILE A 217 6.69 0.86 11.67
C ILE A 217 5.85 2.09 11.44
N ARG A 218 4.97 2.02 10.44
CA ARG A 218 3.96 3.05 10.25
C ARG A 218 2.94 2.96 11.39
N GLY A 219 3.06 3.83 12.39
CA GLY A 219 2.11 3.88 13.50
C GLY A 219 0.74 4.40 13.08
N PHE A 220 -0.17 4.61 14.04
CA PHE A 220 -1.38 5.40 13.84
C PHE A 220 -1.07 6.91 13.94
N MET A 221 -1.65 7.74 13.08
CA MET A 221 -1.50 9.19 13.02
C MET A 221 -2.81 9.77 13.47
N GLY A 222 -2.72 10.82 14.29
CA GLY A 222 -3.85 11.70 14.52
C GLY A 222 -4.23 12.44 13.23
N PRO A 223 -5.46 12.98 13.17
CA PRO A 223 -5.92 13.77 12.04
C PRO A 223 -4.96 14.96 11.82
N ARG A 224 -4.18 14.92 10.75
CA ARG A 224 -3.44 16.07 10.24
C ARG A 224 -4.26 16.72 9.13
N VAL A 225 -4.03 18.01 8.87
CA VAL A 225 -4.57 18.71 7.69
C VAL A 225 -3.93 18.11 6.44
N GLN A 226 -4.45 16.98 5.99
CA GLN A 226 -4.05 16.25 4.81
C GLN A 226 -5.27 16.05 3.93
N THR A 227 -5.05 15.99 2.62
CA THR A 227 -6.12 15.60 1.68
C THR A 227 -6.68 14.22 2.07
N ALA A 228 -7.97 13.98 1.83
CA ALA A 228 -8.61 12.69 2.10
C ALA A 228 -7.84 11.50 1.47
N MET A 229 -7.29 11.68 0.27
CA MET A 229 -6.48 10.68 -0.42
C MET A 229 -5.15 10.36 0.30
N ALA A 230 -4.47 11.36 0.84
CA ALA A 230 -3.24 11.16 1.61
C ALA A 230 -3.52 10.40 2.92
N GLU A 231 -4.64 10.71 3.57
CA GLU A 231 -5.08 10.03 4.78
C GLU A 231 -5.47 8.56 4.50
N LEU A 232 -6.18 8.31 3.39
CA LEU A 232 -6.48 6.95 2.91
C LEU A 232 -5.22 6.12 2.68
N LYS A 233 -4.26 6.62 1.89
CA LYS A 233 -2.98 5.95 1.64
C LYS A 233 -2.22 5.70 2.94
N TRP A 234 -2.32 6.62 3.88
CA TRP A 234 -1.69 6.50 5.17
C TRP A 234 -2.33 5.39 6.02
N ILE A 235 -3.66 5.36 6.16
CA ILE A 235 -4.42 4.31 6.87
C ILE A 235 -4.05 2.95 6.31
N TRP A 236 -3.95 2.89 4.99
CA TRP A 236 -3.72 1.66 4.27
C TRP A 236 -2.34 1.03 4.51
N ASN A 237 -1.40 1.77 5.09
CA ASN A 237 -0.07 1.26 5.44
C ASN A 237 0.18 1.21 6.94
N VAL A 238 -0.84 1.41 7.80
CA VAL A 238 -0.69 1.27 9.25
C VAL A 238 -0.18 -0.13 9.62
N GLY A 239 0.76 -0.19 10.57
CA GLY A 239 1.43 -1.41 10.98
C GLY A 239 2.51 -1.90 10.02
N ARG A 240 2.65 -1.30 8.82
CA ARG A 240 3.61 -1.76 7.82
C ARG A 240 5.04 -1.39 8.20
N PRO A 241 5.97 -2.37 8.24
CA PRO A 241 7.38 -2.08 8.46
C PRO A 241 8.00 -1.40 7.23
N TYR A 242 8.81 -0.37 7.45
CA TYR A 242 9.58 0.32 6.43
C TYR A 242 11.00 0.60 6.89
N VAL A 243 11.87 0.75 5.91
CA VAL A 243 13.27 1.07 6.07
C VAL A 243 13.50 2.53 5.71
N LYS A 244 14.27 3.23 6.55
CA LYS A 244 14.69 4.62 6.33
C LYS A 244 16.18 4.76 6.64
N CYS A 245 16.87 5.64 5.91
CA CYS A 245 18.23 6.03 6.24
C CYS A 245 18.31 6.76 7.59
N ARG A 246 19.50 6.73 8.20
CA ARG A 246 19.79 7.38 9.48
C ARG A 246 20.50 8.73 9.33
N CYS A 247 20.49 9.36 8.16
CA CYS A 247 21.21 10.62 7.94
C CYS A 247 20.83 11.72 8.95
N ILE A 248 19.54 11.90 9.22
CA ILE A 248 19.06 12.88 10.21
C ILE A 248 19.50 12.50 11.63
N GLU A 249 19.33 11.23 12.01
CA GLU A 249 19.71 10.71 13.34
C GLU A 249 21.22 10.88 13.60
N LEU A 250 22.04 10.66 12.57
CA LEU A 250 23.50 10.75 12.61
C LEU A 250 24.03 12.15 12.27
N GLN A 251 23.16 13.17 12.22
CA GLN A 251 23.53 14.56 11.94
C GLN A 251 24.29 14.78 10.62
N LYS A 252 24.03 13.94 9.61
CA LYS A 252 24.60 14.05 8.25
C LYS A 252 23.74 14.88 7.29
N GLY A 253 22.76 15.61 7.80
CA GLY A 253 21.76 16.35 7.01
C GLY A 253 20.60 15.47 6.52
N ASP A 254 19.52 16.11 6.07
CA ASP A 254 18.42 15.39 5.41
C ASP A 254 18.79 15.11 3.95
N CYS A 255 19.00 13.84 3.62
CA CYS A 255 19.30 13.45 2.23
C CYS A 255 18.08 13.49 1.29
N GLY A 256 16.88 13.82 1.81
CA GLY A 256 15.65 13.91 1.01
C GLY A 256 15.16 12.58 0.44
N LYS A 257 15.80 11.45 0.80
CA LYS A 257 15.49 10.14 0.25
C LYS A 257 14.27 9.52 0.95
N ASN A 258 13.36 9.00 0.13
CA ASN A 258 12.11 8.39 0.58
C ASN A 258 12.33 7.05 1.30
N ILE A 259 11.33 6.65 2.08
CA ILE A 259 11.27 5.32 2.71
C ILE A 259 11.09 4.21 1.67
N THR A 260 11.38 2.96 2.06
CA THR A 260 11.04 1.76 1.28
C THR A 260 10.42 0.72 2.20
N TRP A 261 9.34 0.05 1.76
CA TRP A 261 8.68 -0.97 2.58
C TRP A 261 9.56 -2.20 2.77
N PHE A 262 9.59 -2.74 3.99
CA PHE A 262 10.47 -3.87 4.29
C PHE A 262 10.05 -5.14 3.55
N ASP A 263 8.75 -5.40 3.38
CA ASP A 263 8.25 -6.54 2.61
C ASP A 263 8.66 -6.47 1.13
N HIS A 264 8.74 -5.26 0.56
CA HIS A 264 9.26 -5.07 -0.80
C HIS A 264 10.76 -5.36 -0.90
N ILE A 265 11.55 -4.87 0.05
CA ILE A 265 12.99 -5.17 0.12
C ILE A 265 13.19 -6.68 0.31
N PHE A 266 12.43 -7.31 1.20
CA PHE A 266 12.50 -8.73 1.46
C PHE A 266 12.17 -9.56 0.21
N TRP A 267 11.16 -9.15 -0.57
CA TRP A 267 10.82 -9.76 -1.86
C TRP A 267 11.96 -9.67 -2.88
N TYR A 268 12.49 -8.45 -3.09
CA TYR A 268 13.61 -8.24 -4.02
C TYR A 268 14.84 -9.08 -3.63
N LEU A 269 15.17 -9.13 -2.34
CA LEU A 269 16.34 -9.91 -1.88
C LEU A 269 16.12 -11.42 -1.97
N LEU A 270 14.86 -11.89 -1.95
CA LEU A 270 14.56 -13.31 -2.21
C LEU A 270 14.80 -13.68 -3.68
N SER A 271 14.55 -12.77 -4.62
CA SER A 271 14.82 -13.02 -6.04
C SER A 271 16.30 -12.80 -6.39
N ASP A 272 17.00 -11.87 -5.72
CA ASP A 272 18.41 -11.58 -5.94
C ASP A 272 19.28 -11.78 -4.68
N LEU A 273 19.40 -13.04 -4.26
CA LEU A 273 20.25 -13.40 -3.12
C LEU A 273 21.75 -13.18 -3.36
N HIS A 274 22.18 -12.99 -4.61
CA HIS A 274 23.59 -12.75 -4.91
C HIS A 274 24.06 -11.42 -4.30
N TYR A 275 23.16 -10.44 -4.23
CA TYR A 275 23.43 -9.14 -3.60
C TYR A 275 23.90 -9.28 -2.14
N LEU A 276 23.21 -10.08 -1.33
CA LEU A 276 23.57 -10.25 0.09
C LEU A 276 24.76 -11.18 0.32
N PHE A 277 24.95 -12.15 -0.57
CA PHE A 277 25.85 -13.28 -0.37
C PHE A 277 26.62 -13.59 -1.65
N SER A 278 27.36 -12.59 -2.15
CA SER A 278 28.13 -12.68 -3.40
C SER A 278 29.20 -13.78 -3.32
N GLU A 279 29.83 -13.92 -2.15
CA GLU A 279 30.87 -14.91 -1.85
C GLU A 279 30.34 -16.35 -1.72
N ALA A 280 29.03 -16.53 -1.54
CA ALA A 280 28.49 -17.88 -1.34
C ALA A 280 28.53 -18.67 -2.67
N PRO A 281 29.06 -19.92 -2.65
CA PRO A 281 29.43 -20.65 -3.85
C PRO A 281 28.25 -21.23 -4.64
N SER A 282 27.03 -21.19 -4.09
CA SER A 282 25.84 -21.73 -4.76
C SER A 282 24.56 -21.06 -4.27
N LEU A 283 23.49 -21.13 -5.06
CA LEU A 283 22.16 -20.69 -4.67
C LEU A 283 21.69 -21.35 -3.36
N ARG A 284 21.98 -22.65 -3.18
CA ARG A 284 21.63 -23.38 -1.95
C ARG A 284 22.35 -22.80 -0.72
N ALA A 285 23.62 -22.42 -0.86
CA ALA A 285 24.37 -21.77 0.22
C ALA A 285 23.79 -20.39 0.53
N ARG A 286 23.44 -19.60 -0.50
CA ARG A 286 22.78 -18.29 -0.34
C ARG A 286 21.44 -18.38 0.37
N ILE A 287 20.58 -19.31 -0.03
CA ILE A 287 19.28 -19.55 0.63
C ILE A 287 19.48 -19.94 2.10
N ARG A 288 20.48 -20.78 2.41
CA ARG A 288 20.79 -21.13 3.81
C ARG A 288 21.25 -19.91 4.61
N ALA A 289 22.14 -19.09 4.06
CA ALA A 289 22.61 -17.87 4.71
C ALA A 289 21.47 -16.88 4.96
N PHE A 290 20.60 -16.68 3.97
CA PHE A 290 19.40 -15.86 4.09
C PHE A 290 18.49 -16.35 5.22
N ARG A 291 18.22 -17.66 5.30
CA ARG A 291 17.41 -18.24 6.39
C ARG A 291 18.06 -18.06 7.76
N VAL A 292 19.39 -18.15 7.87
CA VAL A 292 20.10 -17.85 9.13
C VAL A 292 19.88 -16.39 9.55
N MET A 293 19.98 -15.46 8.60
CA MET A 293 19.74 -14.03 8.84
C MET A 293 18.28 -13.75 9.25
N ALA A 294 17.31 -14.31 8.52
CA ALA A 294 15.88 -14.23 8.83
C ALA A 294 15.52 -14.79 10.21
N ARG A 295 16.21 -15.86 10.66
CA ARG A 295 16.01 -16.47 11.98
C ARG A 295 16.60 -15.64 13.13
N SER A 296 17.61 -14.82 12.85
CA SER A 296 18.44 -14.15 13.86
C SER A 296 18.32 -12.62 13.76
N ALA A 297 19.24 -11.98 13.03
CA ALA A 297 19.33 -10.53 12.93
C ALA A 297 18.04 -9.87 12.40
N TRP A 298 17.29 -10.58 11.55
CA TRP A 298 16.04 -10.06 10.96
C TRP A 298 14.78 -10.64 11.58
N ARG A 299 14.88 -11.32 12.73
CA ARG A 299 13.70 -11.94 13.37
C ARG A 299 12.62 -10.91 13.73
N ALA A 300 13.01 -9.76 14.29
CA ALA A 300 12.10 -8.64 14.55
C ALA A 300 11.36 -8.13 13.30
N PRO A 301 12.06 -7.75 12.21
CA PRO A 301 11.41 -7.38 10.95
C PRO A 301 10.46 -8.45 10.43
N VAL A 302 10.87 -9.73 10.44
CA VAL A 302 10.03 -10.84 9.94
C VAL A 302 8.76 -11.01 10.76
N LEU A 303 8.86 -11.06 12.09
CA LEU A 303 7.68 -11.15 12.96
C LEU A 303 6.74 -9.95 12.76
N THR A 304 7.31 -8.75 12.61
CA THR A 304 6.53 -7.54 12.33
C THR A 304 5.83 -7.60 10.98
N SER A 305 6.46 -8.18 9.94
CA SER A 305 5.82 -8.42 8.65
C SER A 305 4.67 -9.42 8.74
N VAL A 306 4.76 -10.45 9.59
CA VAL A 306 3.66 -11.39 9.83
C VAL A 306 2.49 -10.69 10.53
N VAL A 307 2.76 -9.85 11.53
CA VAL A 307 1.72 -9.01 12.16
C VAL A 307 1.04 -8.13 11.12
N PHE A 308 1.82 -7.46 10.26
CA PHE A 308 1.27 -6.62 9.20
C PHE A 308 0.46 -7.42 8.17
N PHE A 309 0.87 -8.64 7.84
CA PHE A 309 0.11 -9.53 6.95
C PHE A 309 -1.30 -9.77 7.49
N HIS A 310 -1.45 -10.14 8.77
CA HIS A 310 -2.76 -10.35 9.38
C HIS A 310 -3.58 -9.05 9.50
N ILE A 311 -2.94 -7.93 9.86
CA ILE A 311 -3.55 -6.59 9.80
C ILE A 311 -4.12 -6.33 8.40
N ARG A 312 -3.35 -6.65 7.37
CA ARG A 312 -3.72 -6.44 5.97
C ARG A 312 -4.90 -7.31 5.57
N GLU A 313 -4.94 -8.57 5.97
CA GLU A 313 -6.08 -9.46 5.69
C GLU A 313 -7.39 -8.89 6.25
N ILE A 314 -7.36 -8.35 7.48
CA ILE A 314 -8.52 -7.71 8.11
C ILE A 314 -8.94 -6.47 7.29
N MET A 315 -8.00 -5.61 6.92
CA MET A 315 -8.26 -4.39 6.14
C MET A 315 -8.83 -4.70 4.75
N VAL A 316 -8.30 -5.72 4.07
CA VAL A 316 -8.79 -6.16 2.75
C VAL A 316 -10.20 -6.70 2.85
N LYS A 317 -10.52 -7.51 3.87
CA LYS A 317 -11.89 -7.99 4.12
C LYS A 317 -12.86 -6.83 4.32
N MET A 318 -12.49 -5.84 5.15
CA MET A 318 -13.29 -4.63 5.35
C MET A 318 -13.54 -3.87 4.04
N ALA A 319 -12.47 -3.60 3.28
CA ALA A 319 -12.58 -2.87 2.02
C ALA A 319 -13.41 -3.62 0.98
N HIS A 320 -13.28 -4.95 0.93
CA HIS A 320 -14.08 -5.79 0.05
C HIS A 320 -15.58 -5.70 0.39
N ASN A 321 -15.92 -5.82 1.69
CA ASN A 321 -17.30 -5.72 2.16
C ASN A 321 -17.92 -4.34 1.87
N VAL A 322 -17.15 -3.25 2.03
CA VAL A 322 -17.60 -1.89 1.67
C VAL A 322 -17.76 -1.72 0.15
N ALA A 323 -16.87 -2.32 -0.63
CA ALA A 323 -16.96 -2.23 -2.09
C ALA A 323 -18.18 -2.99 -2.64
N ILE A 324 -18.59 -4.09 -1.99
CA ILE A 324 -19.82 -4.82 -2.31
C ILE A 324 -21.06 -4.06 -1.82
N ASP A 325 -21.02 -3.56 -0.59
CA ASP A 325 -22.13 -2.85 0.04
C ASP A 325 -21.64 -1.54 0.66
N PRO A 326 -21.75 -0.42 -0.08
CA PRO A 326 -21.35 0.90 0.41
C PRO A 326 -22.18 1.40 1.61
N SER A 327 -23.29 0.74 1.96
CA SER A 327 -24.14 1.10 3.11
C SER A 327 -23.62 0.52 4.44
N ARG A 328 -22.59 -0.33 4.40
CA ARG A 328 -21.93 -0.89 5.60
C ARG A 328 -21.51 0.22 6.56
N THR A 329 -21.65 -0.06 7.85
CA THR A 329 -21.27 0.85 8.94
C THR A 329 -20.02 0.33 9.63
N PRO A 330 -19.32 1.14 10.46
CA PRO A 330 -18.21 0.64 11.26
C PRO A 330 -18.54 -0.58 12.13
N GLN A 331 -19.82 -0.77 12.50
CA GLN A 331 -20.30 -1.89 13.32
C GLN A 331 -20.66 -3.13 12.50
N THR A 332 -20.89 -2.98 11.20
CA THR A 332 -21.34 -4.07 10.31
C THR A 332 -20.34 -4.37 9.19
N ILE A 333 -19.17 -3.73 9.18
CA ILE A 333 -18.18 -3.82 8.10
C ILE A 333 -17.55 -5.20 7.92
N LEU A 334 -17.40 -5.99 9.00
CA LEU A 334 -17.08 -7.42 8.91
C LEU A 334 -18.26 -8.23 9.39
N ASP A 335 -18.38 -9.43 8.83
CA ASP A 335 -19.48 -10.35 9.14
C ASP A 335 -19.26 -11.10 10.47
N ASP A 336 -18.02 -11.20 10.94
CA ASP A 336 -17.68 -11.77 12.24
C ASP A 336 -17.64 -10.67 13.33
N PRO A 337 -18.65 -10.61 14.23
CA PRO A 337 -18.69 -9.62 15.29
C PRO A 337 -17.58 -9.82 16.33
N ALA A 338 -17.08 -11.03 16.55
CA ALA A 338 -16.04 -11.30 17.54
C ALA A 338 -14.71 -10.64 17.15
N VAL A 339 -14.40 -10.59 15.86
CA VAL A 339 -13.24 -9.86 15.32
C VAL A 339 -13.44 -8.35 15.52
N LEU A 340 -14.65 -7.81 15.31
CA LEU A 340 -14.93 -6.38 15.53
C LEU A 340 -14.83 -5.93 16.99
N LEU A 341 -14.96 -6.84 17.95
CA LEU A 341 -14.77 -6.51 19.37
C LEU A 341 -13.30 -6.23 19.71
N GLN A 342 -12.37 -6.66 18.86
CA GLN A 342 -10.94 -6.41 19.03
C GLN A 342 -10.58 -4.95 18.73
N LYS A 343 -9.51 -4.47 19.38
CA LYS A 343 -9.15 -3.05 19.37
C LYS A 343 -8.79 -2.55 17.97
N PHE A 344 -7.93 -3.28 17.26
CA PHE A 344 -7.49 -2.88 15.92
C PHE A 344 -8.63 -2.87 14.90
N PRO A 345 -9.40 -3.96 14.71
CA PRO A 345 -10.50 -3.97 13.75
C PRO A 345 -11.53 -2.86 14.03
N LYS A 346 -11.88 -2.63 15.30
CA LYS A 346 -12.81 -1.57 15.68
C LYS A 346 -12.31 -0.17 15.28
N THR A 347 -11.03 0.11 15.48
CA THR A 347 -10.42 1.39 15.11
C THR A 347 -10.26 1.51 13.61
N MET A 348 -9.85 0.44 12.93
CA MET A 348 -9.72 0.41 11.48
C MET A 348 -11.06 0.61 10.78
N ALA A 349 -12.14 0.00 11.28
CA ALA A 349 -13.49 0.19 10.77
C ALA A 349 -13.93 1.67 10.77
N LYS A 350 -13.62 2.39 11.86
CA LYS A 350 -13.89 3.84 11.97
C LYS A 350 -13.01 4.67 11.05
N LEU A 351 -11.77 4.22 10.82
CA LEU A 351 -10.83 4.91 9.94
C LEU A 351 -11.23 4.73 8.48
N ILE A 352 -11.59 3.51 8.03
CA ILE A 352 -12.02 3.19 6.66
C ILE A 352 -13.36 3.85 6.31
N LEU A 353 -14.28 3.95 7.27
CA LEU A 353 -15.59 4.61 7.12
C LEU A 353 -15.71 5.86 8.01
N PRO A 354 -14.95 6.93 7.70
CA PRO A 354 -14.87 8.11 8.56
C PRO A 354 -16.14 8.95 8.46
N THR A 355 -16.83 9.11 9.60
CA THR A 355 -18.08 9.89 9.72
C THR A 355 -17.97 11.33 9.23
N ARG A 356 -16.77 11.92 9.24
CA ARG A 356 -16.50 13.30 8.80
C ARG A 356 -16.47 13.49 7.28
N TYR A 357 -16.22 12.43 6.50
CA TYR A 357 -16.13 12.51 5.05
C TYR A 357 -17.29 11.85 4.32
N ILE A 358 -18.07 11.04 5.04
CA ILE A 358 -19.39 10.64 4.59
C ILE A 358 -20.19 11.94 4.49
N ARG A 359 -20.21 12.53 3.29
CA ARG A 359 -21.18 13.57 2.94
C ARG A 359 -22.51 12.96 3.38
N PRO A 360 -23.28 13.59 4.29
CA PRO A 360 -24.65 13.15 4.51
C PRO A 360 -25.27 13.25 3.13
N SER A 361 -25.40 12.11 2.45
CA SER A 361 -25.99 12.04 1.14
C SER A 361 -27.28 12.80 1.30
N GLU A 362 -27.43 13.82 0.47
CA GLU A 362 -28.60 14.68 0.42
C GLU A 362 -29.78 13.80 0.77
N ARG A 363 -30.34 14.02 1.98
CA ARG A 363 -31.56 13.37 2.42
C ARG A 363 -32.52 13.66 1.29
N LYS A 364 -32.66 12.67 0.41
CA LYS A 364 -33.34 12.77 -0.86
C LYS A 364 -34.70 13.31 -0.48
N ARG A 365 -34.92 14.57 -0.88
CA ARG A 365 -36.17 15.30 -0.73
C ARG A 365 -37.28 14.26 -0.94
N ARG A 366 -37.98 13.91 0.13
CA ARG A 366 -39.35 13.43 -0.02
C ARG A 366 -40.07 14.65 -0.56
N ASP A 367 -40.25 14.65 -1.88
CA ASP A 367 -41.17 15.53 -2.56
C ASP A 367 -42.53 15.39 -1.86
N THR A 368 -42.79 16.34 -0.98
CA THR A 368 -44.15 16.62 -0.51
C THR A 368 -44.61 17.75 -1.42
N PRO A 369 -45.59 17.54 -2.31
CA PRO A 369 -46.14 18.63 -3.08
C PRO A 369 -47.06 19.40 -2.14
N SER A 370 -46.51 20.38 -1.42
CA SER A 370 -47.32 21.37 -0.70
C SER A 370 -47.27 22.67 -1.47
N SER A 371 -48.29 22.82 -2.31
CA SER A 371 -48.79 24.08 -2.83
C SER A 371 -49.04 25.07 -1.68
N GLY A 372 -48.39 26.23 -1.72
CA GLY A 372 -48.68 27.34 -0.81
C GLY A 372 -47.85 28.59 -1.13
N PRO A 373 -48.46 29.76 -1.35
CA PRO A 373 -47.82 30.89 -2.01
C PRO A 373 -47.02 31.80 -1.06
N MET A 374 -46.01 32.45 -1.66
CA MET A 374 -45.41 33.74 -1.34
C MET A 374 -45.49 34.23 0.12
N ASN A 375 -44.33 34.38 0.76
CA ASN A 375 -44.03 35.64 1.43
C ASN A 375 -42.54 35.95 1.59
N LYS A 376 -42.29 37.26 1.65
CA LYS A 376 -41.05 38.02 1.46
C LYS A 376 -39.99 37.84 2.55
N ARG A 377 -38.74 38.11 2.12
CA ARG A 377 -37.62 38.75 2.84
C ARG A 377 -37.06 38.04 4.09
N SER A 378 -35.78 37.66 4.01
CA SER A 378 -34.73 38.51 4.58
C SER A 378 -33.34 38.05 4.13
N ARG A 379 -32.56 39.06 3.74
CA ARG A 379 -31.16 39.03 3.31
C ARG A 379 -30.31 38.74 4.56
N LYS A 380 -29.47 37.69 4.55
CA LYS A 380 -28.46 37.47 5.60
C LYS A 380 -27.11 37.19 4.94
N GLY A 381 -26.12 37.92 5.42
CA GLY A 381 -24.93 38.33 4.69
C GLY A 381 -23.93 37.21 4.41
N CYS A 382 -23.35 37.27 3.21
CA CYS A 382 -22.03 36.73 2.93
C CYS A 382 -21.03 37.43 3.87
N GLN A 383 -20.32 36.65 4.68
CA GLN A 383 -19.08 37.10 5.30
C GLN A 383 -17.99 37.04 4.23
N THR A 384 -17.61 38.20 3.71
CA THR A 384 -16.39 38.39 2.93
C THR A 384 -15.21 38.34 3.89
N THR A 385 -14.29 37.42 3.62
CA THR A 385 -12.98 37.36 4.27
C THR A 385 -12.21 38.63 3.94
N LEU A 386 -11.79 39.35 4.99
CA LEU A 386 -10.91 40.52 4.93
C LEU A 386 -9.52 40.08 4.49
N GLU A 387 -9.11 40.46 3.27
CA GLU A 387 -7.72 40.42 2.85
C GLU A 387 -7.01 41.69 3.37
N PHE A 388 -5.98 41.49 4.19
CA PHE A 388 -5.08 42.56 4.61
C PHE A 388 -4.07 42.82 3.49
N TYR A 389 -4.20 43.97 2.84
CA TYR A 389 -3.19 44.53 1.95
C TYR A 389 -1.99 45.02 2.78
N ILE A 390 -0.79 44.53 2.49
CA ILE A 390 0.47 45.07 3.04
C ILE A 390 1.14 45.85 1.91
N GLU A 391 1.39 47.12 2.18
CA GLU A 391 2.02 48.10 1.29
C GLU A 391 3.52 47.78 1.11
N PRO A 392 4.06 47.73 -0.13
CA PRO A 392 5.49 47.57 -0.34
C PRO A 392 6.21 48.91 -0.12
N PRO A 393 7.40 48.94 0.50
CA PRO A 393 8.15 50.17 0.68
C PRO A 393 8.72 50.67 -0.65
N ALA A 394 8.55 51.98 -0.86
CA ALA A 394 8.99 52.72 -2.02
C ALA A 394 10.53 52.78 -2.14
N ASP A 395 10.96 52.80 -3.40
CA ASP A 395 12.31 53.00 -3.89
C ASP A 395 13.02 54.23 -3.29
N GLN A 396 14.32 54.04 -2.99
CA GLN A 396 15.32 55.08 -3.18
C GLN A 396 16.46 54.52 -4.04
N ALA A 397 16.65 55.12 -5.21
CA ALA A 397 17.85 55.06 -6.04
C ALA A 397 18.53 56.46 -5.98
N PRO A 398 19.68 56.75 -6.65
CA PRO A 398 20.67 55.87 -7.28
C PRO A 398 22.13 56.23 -6.92
N GLY A 399 23.08 55.36 -7.30
CA GLY A 399 24.51 55.69 -7.41
C GLY A 399 25.21 54.80 -8.43
N ALA A 400 25.54 55.37 -9.60
CA ALA A 400 26.26 54.77 -10.72
C ALA A 400 27.78 54.61 -10.38
N VAL A 401 28.68 53.90 -11.09
CA VAL A 401 29.03 53.86 -12.53
C VAL A 401 30.07 52.71 -12.77
N THR A 402 30.11 52.14 -14.00
CA THR A 402 31.20 51.35 -14.70
C THR A 402 31.55 49.95 -14.17
N SER A 403 31.73 48.87 -14.96
CA SER A 403 32.06 48.65 -16.39
C SER A 403 31.79 47.18 -16.82
N THR A 404 31.82 46.93 -18.13
CA THR A 404 31.39 45.79 -18.98
C THR A 404 32.17 44.42 -18.87
N PRO A 405 31.70 43.32 -19.54
CA PRO A 405 31.80 41.87 -19.19
C PRO A 405 32.77 41.09 -20.15
N PRO A 406 32.72 39.73 -20.41
CA PRO A 406 31.84 38.62 -19.97
C PRO A 406 32.52 37.26 -19.65
N LEU A 407 31.76 36.28 -19.13
CA LEU A 407 31.60 34.96 -19.77
C LEU A 407 30.46 34.13 -19.15
N SER A 408 29.68 33.52 -20.04
CA SER A 408 28.46 32.74 -19.84
C SER A 408 28.71 31.35 -19.27
N THR A 409 27.85 30.86 -18.35
CA THR A 409 27.50 29.42 -18.26
C THR A 409 26.09 29.21 -17.68
N VAL A 410 25.20 28.76 -18.57
CA VAL A 410 24.06 27.84 -18.43
C VAL A 410 23.36 27.68 -17.07
N THR A 411 22.14 28.20 -17.04
CA THR A 411 21.01 27.91 -16.13
C THR A 411 20.43 26.50 -16.34
N THR A 412 20.24 25.75 -15.25
CA THR A 412 19.14 24.77 -15.13
C THR A 412 18.29 25.15 -13.91
N GLN A 413 17.00 25.25 -14.18
CA GLN A 413 15.93 25.74 -13.32
C GLN A 413 15.55 24.67 -12.27
N GLU A 414 15.78 24.96 -10.99
CA GLU A 414 15.21 24.25 -9.85
C GLU A 414 14.06 25.09 -9.28
N ASP A 415 12.82 24.66 -9.49
CA ASP A 415 11.64 25.20 -8.81
C ASP A 415 11.13 24.17 -7.80
N GLY A 416 11.14 24.55 -6.51
CA GLY A 416 10.67 23.71 -5.42
C GLY A 416 10.94 24.27 -4.02
N GLN A 417 10.70 25.56 -3.81
CA GLN A 417 10.77 26.23 -2.50
C GLN A 417 9.81 25.59 -1.48
N GLY A 418 10.38 24.85 -0.53
CA GLY A 418 9.75 24.56 0.76
C GLY A 418 10.16 25.61 1.77
N SER A 419 9.28 26.55 2.06
CA SER A 419 9.53 27.61 3.05
C SER A 419 9.67 27.02 4.46
N ALA A 420 10.80 27.34 5.09
CA ALA A 420 11.11 27.03 6.48
C ALA A 420 10.28 27.89 7.45
N SER A 421 9.92 27.31 8.59
CA SER A 421 9.64 28.08 9.82
C SER A 421 10.37 27.43 10.98
N SER A 422 11.47 28.07 11.37
CA SER A 422 12.28 27.79 12.53
C SER A 422 11.68 28.46 13.77
N ARG A 423 11.45 27.69 14.84
CA ARG A 423 11.45 28.24 16.21
C ARG A 423 12.13 27.28 17.17
N SER A 424 13.34 27.68 17.59
CA SER A 424 13.97 27.22 18.83
C SER A 424 13.30 27.91 20.02
N THR A 425 13.11 27.19 21.13
CA THR A 425 13.70 27.55 22.46
C THR A 425 13.31 26.53 23.54
N ARG A 426 14.33 25.91 24.13
CA ARG A 426 14.60 25.79 25.58
C ARG A 426 13.46 25.36 26.53
N LYS A 427 13.67 24.22 27.22
CA LYS A 427 13.72 24.12 28.70
C LYS A 427 14.27 22.76 29.17
N ARG A 428 15.43 22.80 29.86
CA ARG A 428 15.87 21.83 30.88
C ARG A 428 15.12 22.14 32.20
N PRO A 429 14.96 21.18 33.14
CA PRO A 429 15.93 20.95 34.24
C PRO A 429 16.24 19.44 34.48
N ARG A 430 17.48 19.05 34.85
CA ARG A 430 18.01 18.77 36.22
C ARG A 430 17.09 17.85 37.05
N GLY A 431 17.50 16.73 37.64
CA GLY A 431 18.80 16.06 37.78
C GLY A 431 18.75 15.03 38.93
N LYS A 432 19.84 14.24 39.07
CA LYS A 432 20.21 13.35 40.21
C LYS A 432 19.34 12.09 40.35
N VAL A 433 19.80 10.89 40.72
CA VAL A 433 20.90 10.44 41.59
C VAL A 433 21.34 9.04 41.12
N SER A 434 22.64 8.78 41.03
CA SER A 434 23.23 7.43 40.97
C SER A 434 23.50 6.90 42.39
N PRO A 435 23.45 5.57 42.60
CA PRO A 435 24.49 4.99 43.45
C PRO A 435 25.09 3.68 42.90
N LYS A 436 26.44 3.67 42.99
CA LYS A 436 27.34 2.61 43.46
C LYS A 436 27.16 1.17 42.96
N VAL A 437 28.10 0.83 42.08
CA VAL A 437 29.02 -0.32 42.13
C VAL A 437 29.02 -1.08 43.47
N VAL A 438 28.77 -2.39 43.40
CA VAL A 438 29.32 -3.39 44.32
C VAL A 438 29.94 -4.49 43.45
N LEU A 439 31.27 -4.58 43.52
CA LEU A 439 32.04 -5.77 43.13
C LEU A 439 31.73 -6.89 44.14
N PHE A 440 31.50 -8.10 43.64
CA PHE A 440 31.99 -9.28 44.34
C PHE A 440 32.68 -10.22 43.36
N ARG A 441 33.90 -10.56 43.76
CA ARG A 441 34.76 -11.63 43.25
C ARG A 441 34.51 -12.83 44.16
N ALA A 442 34.19 -13.97 43.57
CA ALA A 442 34.58 -15.32 43.98
C ALA A 442 34.42 -16.21 42.76
#